data_AF-A0A3D6EX72-F1
#
_entry.id   AF-A0A3D6EX72-F1
#
_cell.length_a   1.000
_cell.length_b   1.000
_cell.length_c   1.000
_cell.angle_alpha   90.00
_cell.angle_beta   90.00
_cell.angle_gamma   90.00
#
_symmetry.space_group_name_H-M   'P 1'
#
loop_
_entity.id
_entity.type
_entity.pdbx_description
1 polymer ?
#
loop_
_entity_poly.entity_id
_entity_poly.type
_entity_poly.pdbx_seq_one_letter_code
_entity_poly.pdbx_strand_id
1 'polypeptide(L)'
;MKASLIVISLILSIMSPQPAITTIEPVANGEVLYKGNLSQGQPLDDLSWAWSSANACFPETQKQKFTGNHVFFSGIIPKYSEMTVTVIPDDATANFSCLCI
;
A
#
# COMPACT_ATOMS: atom_id res chain seq x y z
N MET A 1 12.95 4.64 -56.59
CA MET A 1 13.41 3.94 -55.37
C MET A 1 12.75 4.63 -54.19
N LYS A 2 11.75 4.01 -53.56
CA LYS A 2 10.97 4.62 -52.47
C LYS A 2 11.65 4.26 -51.15
N ALA A 3 12.28 5.24 -50.51
CA ALA A 3 12.83 5.08 -49.16
C ALA A 3 11.65 5.05 -48.17
N SER A 4 11.29 3.85 -47.70
CA SER A 4 10.37 3.72 -46.57
C SER A 4 11.10 4.14 -45.30
N LEU A 5 10.73 5.30 -44.75
CA LEU A 5 11.08 5.67 -43.38
C LEU A 5 10.30 4.73 -42.42
N ILE A 6 11.02 3.82 -41.77
CA ILE A 6 10.51 3.06 -40.64
C ILE A 6 10.66 3.96 -39.41
N VAL A 7 9.54 4.53 -38.94
CA VAL A 7 9.48 5.29 -37.68
C VAL A 7 9.44 4.27 -36.54
N ILE A 8 10.59 4.02 -35.91
CA ILE A 8 10.69 3.23 -34.69
C ILE A 8 10.15 4.11 -33.55
N SER A 9 8.87 3.93 -33.22
CA SER A 9 8.25 4.53 -32.04
C SER A 9 8.81 3.84 -30.80
N LEU A 10 9.80 4.46 -30.16
CA LEU A 10 10.35 4.01 -28.88
C LEU A 10 9.31 4.31 -27.80
N ILE A 11 8.51 3.30 -27.43
CA ILE A 11 7.58 3.39 -26.32
C ILE A 11 8.42 3.52 -25.04
N LEU A 12 8.61 4.74 -24.53
CA LEU A 12 9.15 4.95 -23.19
C LEU A 12 8.14 4.41 -22.19
N SER A 13 8.37 3.19 -21.70
CA SER A 13 7.70 2.69 -20.52
C SER A 13 8.06 3.59 -19.34
N ILE A 14 7.08 4.36 -18.88
CA ILE A 14 7.19 5.18 -17.68
C ILE A 14 7.29 4.19 -16.51
N MET A 15 8.50 3.90 -16.03
CA MET A 15 8.68 3.13 -14.80
C MET A 15 8.22 4.01 -13.64
N SER A 16 7.00 3.77 -13.14
CA SER A 16 6.56 4.37 -11.88
C SER A 16 7.39 3.78 -10.73
N PRO A 17 7.90 4.61 -9.81
CA PRO A 17 8.62 4.12 -8.65
C PRO A 17 7.67 3.24 -7.82
N GLN A 18 8.04 1.96 -7.66
CA GLN A 18 7.27 1.03 -6.84
C GLN A 18 7.38 1.45 -5.37
N PRO A 19 6.31 1.28 -4.58
CA PRO A 19 6.35 1.60 -3.16
C PRO A 19 7.34 0.70 -2.43
N ALA A 20 8.08 1.27 -1.47
CA ALA A 20 8.91 0.48 -0.57
C ALA A 20 8.01 -0.36 0.36
N ILE A 21 8.30 -1.66 0.45
CA ILE A 21 7.57 -2.60 1.30
C ILE A 21 8.47 -3.02 2.45
N THR A 22 7.97 -2.86 3.67
CA THR A 22 8.63 -3.36 4.88
C THR A 22 8.05 -4.73 5.24
N THR A 23 8.88 -5.77 5.20
CA THR A 23 8.46 -7.09 5.67
C THR A 23 8.40 -7.13 7.19
N ILE A 24 7.25 -7.54 7.73
CA ILE A 24 7.08 -7.81 9.15
C ILE A 24 7.28 -9.31 9.42
N GLU A 25 7.76 -9.62 10.61
CA GLU A 25 8.05 -10.96 11.10
C GLU A 25 7.18 -11.22 12.34
N PRO A 26 5.92 -11.68 12.15
CA PRO A 26 5.02 -11.94 13.26
C PRO A 26 5.56 -13.05 14.17
N VAL A 27 5.40 -12.86 15.48
CA VAL A 27 5.75 -13.86 16.49
C VAL A 27 4.47 -14.45 17.06
N ALA A 28 4.36 -15.78 17.11
CA ALA A 28 3.20 -16.47 17.65
C ALA A 28 2.96 -16.05 19.12
N ASN A 29 1.74 -15.61 19.43
CA ASN A 29 1.32 -15.12 20.75
C ASN A 29 2.21 -13.97 21.29
N GLY A 30 2.86 -13.22 20.41
CA GLY A 30 3.73 -12.10 20.76
C GLY A 30 3.31 -10.80 20.07
N GLU A 31 3.99 -9.73 20.45
CA GLU A 31 3.84 -8.41 19.84
C GLU A 31 5.17 -7.99 19.19
N VAL A 32 5.08 -7.36 18.02
CA VAL A 32 6.21 -6.81 17.28
C VAL A 32 5.89 -5.37 16.88
N LEU A 33 6.86 -4.48 17.01
CA LEU A 33 6.70 -3.07 16.69
C LEU A 33 7.52 -2.69 15.46
N TYR A 34 6.87 -2.01 14.51
CA TYR A 34 7.49 -1.45 13.32
C TYR A 34 7.21 0.05 13.26
N LYS A 35 8.20 0.83 12.82
CA LYS A 35 8.06 2.28 12.64
C LYS A 35 8.01 2.62 11.16
N GLY A 36 7.02 3.41 10.77
CA GLY A 36 6.87 3.96 9.42
C GLY A 36 6.78 5.48 9.45
N ASN A 37 7.06 6.13 8.32
CA ASN A 37 6.91 7.58 8.16
C ASN A 37 6.24 7.89 6.82
N LEU A 38 5.08 8.55 6.87
CA LEU A 38 4.30 8.93 5.68
C LEU A 38 5.08 9.85 4.73
N SER A 39 6.08 10.60 5.21
CA SER A 39 6.95 11.41 4.34
C SER A 39 7.82 10.57 3.40
N GLN A 40 8.01 9.28 3.70
CA GLN A 40 8.73 8.32 2.86
C GLN A 40 7.79 7.50 1.97
N GLY A 41 6.47 7.61 2.20
CA GLY A 41 5.45 6.98 1.39
C GLY A 41 5.20 7.72 0.08
N GLN A 42 4.29 7.18 -0.72
CA GLN A 42 3.82 7.78 -1.97
C GLN A 42 2.29 7.59 -2.08
N PRO A 43 1.57 8.49 -2.77
CA PRO A 43 0.17 8.25 -3.09
C PRO A 43 0.04 7.02 -3.99
N LEU A 44 -1.09 6.32 -3.87
CA LEU A 44 -1.46 5.27 -4.80
C LEU A 44 -2.38 5.86 -5.87
N ASP A 45 -1.96 5.76 -7.13
CA ASP A 45 -2.72 6.28 -8.27
C ASP A 45 -4.05 5.55 -8.46
N ASP A 46 -4.10 4.26 -8.09
CA ASP A 46 -5.31 3.44 -8.14
C ASP A 46 -5.51 2.61 -6.86
N LEU A 47 -6.64 2.86 -6.23
CA LEU A 47 -7.16 2.13 -5.06
C LEU A 47 -8.50 1.46 -5.36
N SER A 48 -8.95 1.42 -6.60
CA SER A 48 -10.24 0.84 -7.00
C SER A 48 -10.43 -0.59 -6.49
N TRP A 49 -9.35 -1.37 -6.50
CA TRP A 49 -9.29 -2.73 -6.00
C TRP A 49 -9.59 -2.85 -4.50
N ALA A 50 -9.18 -1.88 -3.66
CA ALA A 50 -9.34 -1.95 -2.21
C ALA A 50 -10.81 -1.77 -1.76
N TRP A 51 -11.68 -1.22 -2.61
CA TRP A 51 -13.09 -0.98 -2.30
C TRP A 51 -14.02 -2.15 -2.65
N SER A 52 -13.47 -3.20 -3.25
CA SER A 52 -14.23 -4.43 -3.47
C SER A 52 -14.51 -5.12 -2.13
N SER A 53 -15.77 -5.48 -1.87
CA SER A 53 -16.16 -6.26 -0.69
C SER A 53 -15.48 -7.63 -0.62
N ALA A 54 -14.88 -8.09 -1.73
CA ALA A 54 -14.07 -9.30 -1.77
C ALA A 54 -12.67 -9.14 -1.13
N ASN A 55 -12.15 -7.91 -1.01
CA ASN A 55 -10.78 -7.64 -0.56
C ASN A 55 -10.72 -7.14 0.90
N ALA A 56 -11.78 -6.48 1.38
CA ALA A 56 -11.93 -6.14 2.80
C ALA A 56 -13.38 -5.75 3.13
N CYS A 57 -13.75 -5.81 4.41
CA CYS A 57 -14.97 -5.18 4.95
C CYS A 57 -14.78 -3.64 5.07
N PHE A 58 -14.23 -2.99 4.05
CA PHE A 58 -13.96 -1.55 4.09
C PHE A 58 -15.17 -0.76 3.59
N PRO A 59 -15.72 0.17 4.38
CA PRO A 59 -16.81 1.01 3.91
C PRO A 59 -16.25 2.03 2.91
N GLU A 60 -16.68 1.95 1.65
CA GLU A 60 -16.33 2.90 0.58
C GLU A 60 -16.53 4.36 1.00
N THR A 61 -17.44 4.62 1.94
CA THR A 61 -17.69 5.94 2.54
C THR A 61 -16.47 6.57 3.22
N GLN A 62 -15.38 5.83 3.46
CA GLN A 62 -14.13 6.34 4.04
C GLN A 62 -12.99 6.48 3.02
N LYS A 63 -13.25 6.28 1.73
CA LYS A 63 -12.24 6.31 0.65
C LYS A 63 -11.37 7.57 0.65
N GLN A 64 -11.92 8.73 1.01
CA GLN A 64 -11.15 9.98 1.05
C GLN A 64 -10.00 9.97 2.06
N LYS A 65 -10.02 9.11 3.08
CA LYS A 65 -8.94 9.01 4.08
C LYS A 65 -7.69 8.31 3.55
N PHE A 66 -7.78 7.68 2.38
CA PHE A 66 -6.72 6.89 1.75
C PHE A 66 -6.17 7.54 0.48
N THR A 67 -6.22 8.87 0.36
CA THR A 67 -5.70 9.60 -0.81
C THR A 67 -4.30 10.19 -0.59
N GLY A 68 -3.79 10.13 0.64
CA GLY A 68 -2.46 10.62 1.00
C GLY A 68 -1.33 9.65 0.66
N ASN A 69 -0.17 9.89 1.25
CA ASN A 69 0.96 8.98 1.13
C ASN A 69 0.68 7.66 1.87
N HIS A 70 1.10 6.55 1.27
CA HIS A 70 1.00 5.21 1.85
C HIS A 70 2.39 4.66 2.14
N VAL A 71 2.52 4.00 3.29
CA VAL A 71 3.65 3.13 3.65
C VAL A 71 3.14 1.70 3.71
N PHE A 72 3.95 0.75 3.24
CA PHE A 72 3.50 -0.62 3.05
C PHE A 72 4.22 -1.58 3.96
N PHE A 73 3.44 -2.47 4.58
CA PHE A 73 3.92 -3.57 5.37
C PHE A 73 3.40 -4.88 4.78
N SER A 74 4.24 -5.91 4.72
CA SER A 74 3.85 -7.24 4.26
C SER A 74 4.25 -8.28 5.28
N GLY A 75 3.40 -9.24 5.57
CA GLY A 75 3.71 -10.34 6.48
C GLY A 75 2.87 -11.57 6.15
N ILE A 76 3.27 -12.72 6.67
CA ILE A 76 2.50 -13.96 6.54
C ILE A 76 1.74 -14.17 7.85
N ILE A 77 0.41 -14.26 7.75
CA ILE A 77 -0.45 -14.71 8.84
C ILE A 77 -0.61 -16.24 8.69
N PRO A 78 -0.14 -17.06 9.65
CA PRO A 78 -0.33 -18.50 9.60
C PRO A 78 -1.80 -18.92 9.51
N LYS A 79 -2.07 -20.09 8.93
CA LYS A 79 -3.43 -20.64 8.89
C LYS A 79 -3.99 -20.79 10.30
N TYR A 80 -5.28 -20.49 10.47
CA TYR A 80 -5.99 -20.57 11.75
C TYR A 80 -5.39 -19.67 12.84
N SER A 81 -4.85 -18.51 12.46
CA SER A 81 -4.39 -17.49 13.39
C SER A 81 -5.09 -16.16 13.15
N GLU A 82 -5.12 -15.32 14.18
CA GLU A 82 -5.62 -13.95 14.14
C GLU A 82 -4.45 -13.00 14.42
N MET A 83 -4.40 -11.90 13.67
CA MET A 83 -3.44 -10.82 13.88
C MET A 83 -4.20 -9.53 14.10
N THR A 84 -3.93 -8.86 15.22
CA THR A 84 -4.45 -7.53 15.48
C THR A 84 -3.37 -6.51 15.12
N VAL A 85 -3.70 -5.60 14.20
CA VAL A 85 -2.83 -4.48 13.83
C VAL A 85 -3.35 -3.21 14.50
N THR A 86 -2.48 -2.53 15.26
CA THR A 86 -2.78 -1.24 15.88
C THR A 86 -1.83 -0.19 15.36
N VAL A 87 -2.38 0.92 14.84
CA VAL A 87 -1.58 2.10 14.48
C VAL A 87 -1.54 3.03 15.68
N ILE A 88 -0.33 3.31 16.17
CA ILE A 88 -0.08 4.26 17.26
C ILE A 88 0.62 5.48 16.65
N PRO A 89 -0.08 6.62 16.49
CA PRO A 89 0.54 7.85 16.04
C PRO A 89 1.56 8.38 17.06
N ASP A 90 2.73 8.85 16.59
CA ASP A 90 3.68 9.60 17.44
C ASP A 90 3.04 10.93 17.92
N ASP A 91 2.23 11.56 17.06
CA ASP A 91 1.38 12.71 17.42
C ASP A 91 -0.03 12.23 17.73
N ALA A 92 -0.42 12.30 19.01
CA ALA A 92 -1.73 11.87 19.49
C ALA A 92 -2.93 12.61 18.85
N THR A 93 -2.69 13.74 18.18
CA THR A 93 -3.74 14.48 17.46
C THR A 93 -3.86 14.06 15.99
N ALA A 94 -2.91 13.27 15.48
CA ALA A 94 -2.93 12.81 14.10
C ALA A 94 -4.01 11.75 13.88
N ASN A 95 -4.75 11.89 12.77
CA ASN A 95 -5.82 10.99 12.38
C ASN A 95 -5.35 10.10 11.23
N PHE A 96 -4.73 8.98 11.58
CA PHE A 96 -4.29 7.98 10.61
C PHE A 96 -5.35 6.91 10.39
N SER A 97 -5.35 6.32 9.20
CA SER A 97 -6.22 5.21 8.84
C SER A 97 -5.35 4.06 8.34
N CYS A 98 -5.68 2.84 8.76
CA CYS A 98 -4.97 1.62 8.39
C CYS A 98 -5.85 0.79 7.46
N LEU A 99 -5.25 0.21 6.42
CA LEU A 99 -5.89 -0.73 5.50
C LEU A 99 -5.13 -2.06 5.57
N CYS A 100 -5.81 -3.11 6.03
CA CYS A 100 -5.28 -4.48 6.08
C CYS A 100 -6.04 -5.32 5.04
N ILE A 101 -5.31 -6.02 4.18
CA ILE A 101 -5.82 -6.86 3.09
C ILE A 101 -5.03 -8.17 3.08
#